data_AF-A0A8H7UH48-F1
#
_entry.id   AF-A0A8H7UH48-F1
#
_cell.length_a   1.000
_cell.length_b   1.000
_cell.length_c   1.000
_cell.angle_alpha   90.00
_cell.angle_beta   90.00
_cell.angle_gamma   90.00
#
_symmetry.space_group_name_H-M   'P 1'
#
loop_
_entity.id
_entity.type
_entity.pdbx_description
1 polymer ?
#
loop_
_entity_poly.entity_id
_entity_poly.type
_entity_poly.pdbx_seq_one_letter_code
_entity_poly.pdbx_strand_id
1 'polypeptide(L)'
;MATEGLHYPFADNFWGNEEASIQVIVERSRRSKQTSEQIKRLFEKRAQLEEEYGDRLLQIAQSPLGDHEEYGSTFSDTLNDIPAATEAAARAHLDLAQQIKHHLESPLSTFVKDQKEVRQAVCYPCRSSPYRSGPHLTQSHRFFL
;
A
#
# COMPACT_ATOMS: atom_id res chain seq x y z
N MET A 1 -4.40 -17.93 -33.51
CA MET A 1 -4.43 -18.92 -32.42
C MET A 1 -4.36 -18.12 -31.13
N ALA A 2 -5.50 -17.95 -30.46
CA ALA A 2 -5.56 -17.22 -29.20
C ALA A 2 -4.90 -18.09 -28.12
N THR A 3 -4.00 -17.50 -27.34
CA THR A 3 -3.55 -18.11 -26.09
C THR A 3 -4.75 -18.08 -25.14
N GLU A 4 -5.54 -19.16 -25.11
CA GLU A 4 -6.39 -19.44 -23.96
C GLU A 4 -5.49 -19.36 -22.73
N GLY A 5 -5.76 -18.40 -21.86
CA GLY A 5 -4.98 -18.17 -20.66
C GLY A 5 -5.08 -19.39 -19.77
N LEU A 6 -4.04 -20.23 -19.79
CA LEU A 6 -3.90 -21.34 -18.86
C LEU A 6 -3.89 -20.79 -17.44
N HIS A 7 -5.07 -20.81 -16.81
CA HIS A 7 -5.24 -20.58 -15.40
C HIS A 7 -4.78 -21.85 -14.67
N TYR A 8 -3.75 -21.73 -13.83
CA TYR A 8 -3.22 -22.83 -13.03
C TYR A 8 -3.65 -22.61 -11.58
N PRO A 9 -4.76 -23.23 -11.12
CA PRO A 9 -5.21 -23.09 -9.75
C PRO A 9 -4.13 -23.58 -8.78
N PHE A 10 -3.96 -22.87 -7.66
CA PHE A 10 -3.11 -23.35 -6.56
C PHE A 10 -3.51 -24.76 -6.11
N ALA A 11 -4.82 -25.04 -6.13
CA ALA A 11 -5.38 -26.34 -5.78
C ALA A 11 -4.92 -27.46 -6.72
N ASP A 12 -4.36 -27.22 -7.90
CA ASP A 12 -4.00 -28.29 -8.85
C ASP A 12 -2.49 -28.53 -8.94
N ASN A 13 -1.67 -27.63 -8.39
CA ASN A 13 -0.23 -27.56 -8.67
C ASN A 13 0.67 -27.73 -7.43
N PHE A 14 0.10 -27.84 -6.22
CA PHE A 14 0.84 -27.82 -4.95
C PHE A 14 0.69 -29.13 -4.14
N TRP A 15 0.54 -30.27 -4.81
CA TRP A 15 0.38 -31.62 -4.22
C TRP A 15 1.67 -32.43 -4.02
N GLY A 16 2.85 -31.79 -4.14
CA GLY A 16 4.14 -32.44 -3.88
C GLY A 16 4.35 -32.75 -2.39
N ASN A 17 5.60 -32.87 -1.92
CA ASN A 17 5.88 -32.96 -0.48
C ASN A 17 5.13 -31.83 0.25
N GLU A 18 4.10 -32.20 1.03
CA GLU A 18 3.14 -31.26 1.62
C GLU A 18 3.85 -30.17 2.42
N GLU A 19 4.94 -30.52 3.09
CA GLU A 19 5.75 -29.57 3.86
C GLU A 19 6.44 -28.53 2.96
N ALA A 20 6.95 -28.95 1.80
CA ALA A 20 7.63 -28.08 0.86
C ALA A 20 6.65 -27.17 0.10
N SER A 21 5.49 -27.68 -0.32
CA SER A 21 4.51 -26.91 -1.08
C SER A 21 3.84 -25.83 -0.22
N ILE A 22 3.50 -26.15 1.03
CA ILE A 22 2.96 -25.17 2.00
C ILE A 22 3.99 -24.09 2.32
N GLN A 23 5.27 -24.45 2.49
CA GLN A 23 6.34 -23.47 2.73
C GLN A 23 6.46 -22.45 1.59
N VAL A 24 6.36 -22.89 0.33
CA VAL A 24 6.39 -22.00 -0.84
C VAL A 24 5.25 -20.98 -0.79
N ILE A 25 4.02 -21.43 -0.47
CA ILE A 25 2.84 -20.55 -0.39
C ILE A 25 2.96 -19.57 0.78
N VAL A 26 3.41 -20.04 1.95
CA VAL A 26 3.60 -19.20 3.14
C VAL A 26 4.68 -18.14 2.89
N GLU A 27 5.78 -18.51 2.25
CA GLU A 27 6.86 -17.58 1.91
C GLU A 27 6.40 -16.55 0.86
N ARG A 28 5.67 -16.98 -0.17
CA ARG A 28 5.07 -16.06 -1.15
C ARG A 28 4.11 -15.07 -0.48
N SER A 29 3.32 -15.52 0.48
CA SER A 29 2.40 -14.69 1.26
C SER A 29 3.15 -13.70 2.15
N ARG A 30 4.26 -14.13 2.78
CA ARG A 30 5.15 -13.25 3.54
C ARG A 30 5.74 -12.14 2.67
N ARG A 31 6.24 -12.48 1.48
CA ARG A 31 6.79 -11.49 0.53
C ARG A 31 5.72 -10.52 0.08
N SER A 32 4.49 -10.99 -0.19
CA SER A 32 3.35 -10.12 -0.53
C SER A 32 3.07 -9.09 0.56
N LYS A 33 3.07 -9.52 1.83
CA LYS A 33 2.89 -8.64 2.99
C LYS A 33 3.97 -7.56 3.07
N GLN A 34 5.22 -7.93 2.81
CA GLN A 34 6.34 -6.97 2.79
C GLN A 34 6.17 -5.91 1.70
N THR A 35 5.70 -6.31 0.51
CA THR A 35 5.37 -5.34 -0.55
C THR A 35 4.22 -4.42 -0.13
N SER A 36 3.17 -4.95 0.51
CA SER A 36 2.08 -4.12 1.05
C SER A 36 2.58 -3.12 2.11
N GLU A 37 3.51 -3.51 2.99
CA GLU A 37 4.17 -2.61 3.94
C GLU A 37 4.99 -1.51 3.26
N GLN A 38 5.69 -1.82 2.15
CA GLN A 38 6.43 -0.83 1.38
C GLN A 38 5.50 0.19 0.73
N ILE A 39 4.38 -0.26 0.15
CA ILE A 39 3.37 0.61 -0.45
C ILE A 39 2.76 1.54 0.62
N LYS A 40 2.47 1.00 1.82
CA LYS A 40 1.98 1.81 2.95
C LYS A 40 2.96 2.93 3.31
N ARG A 41 4.25 2.61 3.48
CA ARG A 41 5.30 3.59 3.78
C ARG A 41 5.46 4.65 2.68
N LEU A 42 5.21 4.29 1.43
CA LEU A 42 5.22 5.24 0.33
C LEU A 42 4.08 6.25 0.50
N PHE A 43 2.87 5.80 0.81
CA PHE A 43 1.74 6.70 1.04
C PHE A 43 1.88 7.54 2.31
N GLU A 44 2.45 7.01 3.40
CA GLU A 44 2.79 7.78 4.60
C GLU A 44 3.70 8.97 4.25
N LYS A 45 4.80 8.70 3.51
CA LYS A 45 5.72 9.75 3.05
C LYS A 45 5.05 10.75 2.13
N ARG A 46 4.20 10.27 1.22
CA ARG A 46 3.47 11.15 0.30
C ARG A 46 2.51 12.06 1.05
N ALA A 47 1.74 11.52 2.00
CA ALA A 47 0.82 12.32 2.80
C ALA A 47 1.57 13.40 3.61
N GLN A 48 2.70 13.05 4.21
CA GLN A 48 3.53 14.00 4.95
C GLN A 48 4.06 15.12 4.05
N LEU A 49 4.50 14.80 2.84
CA LEU A 49 4.98 15.79 1.87
C LEU A 49 3.88 16.77 1.45
N GLU A 50 2.68 16.25 1.17
CA GLU A 50 1.52 17.07 0.77
C GLU A 50 1.07 18.00 1.93
N GLU A 51 1.11 17.50 3.17
CA GLU A 51 0.82 18.27 4.38
C GLU A 51 1.83 19.43 4.57
N GLU A 52 3.13 19.12 4.52
CA GLU A 52 4.18 20.13 4.62
C GLU A 52 4.12 21.16 3.47
N TYR A 53 3.75 20.73 2.26
CA TYR A 53 3.62 21.63 1.13
C TYR A 53 2.43 22.58 1.30
N GLY A 54 1.26 22.06 1.72
CA GLY A 54 0.10 22.87 2.05
C GLY A 54 0.39 23.90 3.14
N ASP A 55 1.05 23.49 4.23
CA ASP A 55 1.41 24.39 5.33
C ASP A 55 2.35 25.53 4.89
N ARG A 56 3.35 25.20 4.06
CA ARG A 56 4.27 26.21 3.49
C ARG A 56 3.55 27.17 2.54
N LEU A 57 2.60 26.67 1.75
CA LEU A 57 1.78 27.52 0.88
C LEU A 57 0.88 28.46 1.68
N LEU A 58 0.31 28.01 2.81
CA LEU A 58 -0.46 28.90 3.70
C LEU A 58 0.40 30.04 4.25
N GLN A 59 1.66 29.77 4.61
CA GLN A 59 2.59 30.82 5.04
C GLN A 59 2.87 31.83 3.92
N ILE A 60 3.04 31.35 2.68
CA ILE A 60 3.24 32.21 1.51
C ILE A 60 2.01 33.07 1.25
N ALA A 61 0.80 32.49 1.33
CA ALA A 61 -0.46 33.19 1.11
C ALA A 61 -0.73 34.32 2.13
N GLN A 62 -0.10 34.32 3.30
CA GLN A 62 -0.22 35.41 4.28
C GLN A 62 0.67 36.62 3.97
N SER A 63 1.54 36.51 2.95
CA SER A 63 2.43 37.61 2.56
C SER A 63 1.61 38.73 1.92
N PRO A 64 1.64 39.96 2.45
CA PRO A 64 0.92 41.08 1.86
C PRO A 64 1.47 41.39 0.46
N LEU A 65 0.57 41.67 -0.47
CA LEU A 65 0.87 42.10 -1.83
C LEU A 65 0.07 43.37 -2.15
N GLY A 66 0.67 44.32 -2.85
CA GLY A 66 -0.01 45.54 -3.29
C GLY A 66 0.01 46.71 -2.29
N ASP A 67 0.82 46.66 -1.24
CA ASP A 67 0.95 47.73 -0.23
C ASP A 67 1.36 49.11 -0.81
N HIS A 68 1.91 49.12 -2.02
CA HIS A 68 2.35 50.34 -2.72
C HIS A 68 1.36 50.81 -3.81
N GLU A 69 0.28 50.06 -4.03
CA GLU A 69 -0.73 50.38 -5.04
C GLU A 69 -1.83 51.28 -4.49
N GLU A 70 -2.49 52.03 -5.38
CA GLU A 70 -3.63 52.85 -5.01
C GLU A 70 -4.79 51.96 -4.55
N TYR A 71 -5.27 52.21 -3.33
CA TYR A 71 -6.38 51.47 -2.72
C TYR A 71 -7.66 51.59 -3.56
N GLY A 72 -8.28 50.45 -3.88
CA GLY A 72 -9.50 50.40 -4.69
C GLY A 72 -9.26 50.55 -6.20
N SER A 73 -8.01 50.49 -6.65
CA SER A 73 -7.70 50.35 -8.08
C SER A 73 -7.95 48.92 -8.56
N THR A 74 -8.33 48.75 -9.83
CA THR A 74 -8.51 47.43 -10.47
C THR A 74 -7.27 46.54 -10.35
N PHE A 75 -6.08 47.16 -10.34
CA PHE A 75 -4.83 46.42 -10.18
C PHE A 75 -4.64 45.91 -8.75
N SER A 76 -4.89 46.75 -7.74
CA SER A 76 -4.89 46.34 -6.32
C SER A 76 -5.86 45.19 -6.07
N ASP A 77 -7.07 45.24 -6.66
CA ASP A 77 -8.05 44.15 -6.56
C ASP A 77 -7.52 42.84 -7.19
N THR A 78 -6.90 42.93 -8.37
CA THR A 78 -6.31 41.75 -9.05
C THR A 78 -5.14 41.14 -8.26
N LEU A 79 -4.37 41.98 -7.55
CA LEU A 79 -3.26 41.49 -6.70
C LEU A 79 -3.76 40.71 -5.49
N ASN A 80 -4.95 41.03 -4.96
CA ASN A 80 -5.58 40.29 -3.86
C ASN A 80 -6.01 38.87 -4.26
N ASP A 81 -6.20 38.59 -5.55
CA ASP A 81 -6.53 37.24 -6.03
C ASP A 81 -5.36 36.26 -5.91
N ILE A 82 -4.12 36.73 -5.94
CA ILE A 82 -2.92 35.88 -5.90
C ILE A 82 -2.78 35.17 -4.53
N PRO A 83 -2.81 35.87 -3.38
CA PRO A 83 -2.85 35.24 -2.07
C PRO A 83 -4.04 34.30 -1.91
N ALA A 84 -5.23 34.69 -2.37
CA ALA A 84 -6.44 33.88 -2.27
C ALA A 84 -6.35 32.57 -3.07
N ALA A 85 -5.85 32.63 -4.31
CA ALA A 85 -5.60 31.46 -5.13
C ALA A 85 -4.53 30.55 -4.52
N THR A 86 -3.49 31.13 -3.91
CA THR A 86 -2.43 30.39 -3.21
C THR A 86 -2.99 29.69 -1.97
N GLU A 87 -3.85 30.35 -1.20
CA GLU A 87 -4.54 29.76 -0.06
C GLU A 87 -5.45 28.59 -0.48
N ALA A 88 -6.19 28.76 -1.58
CA ALA A 88 -7.04 27.70 -2.13
C ALA A 88 -6.22 26.47 -2.55
N ALA A 89 -5.08 26.68 -3.21
CA ALA A 89 -4.15 25.59 -3.54
C ALA A 89 -3.59 24.92 -2.27
N ALA A 90 -3.20 25.71 -1.28
CA ALA A 90 -2.70 25.21 0.01
C ALA A 90 -3.70 24.25 0.68
N ARG A 91 -4.97 24.69 0.77
CA ARG A 91 -6.07 23.88 1.33
C ARG A 91 -6.30 22.59 0.53
N ALA A 92 -6.23 22.65 -0.79
CA ALA A 92 -6.36 21.45 -1.63
C ALA A 92 -5.26 20.42 -1.37
N HIS A 93 -4.01 20.86 -1.13
CA HIS A 93 -2.91 19.96 -0.76
C HIS A 93 -3.09 19.33 0.63
N LEU A 94 -3.56 20.11 1.62
CA LEU A 94 -3.88 19.59 2.95
C LEU A 94 -5.02 18.55 2.89
N ASP A 95 -6.07 18.82 2.13
CA ASP A 95 -7.18 17.88 1.91
C ASP A 95 -6.70 16.60 1.23
N LEU A 96 -5.82 16.71 0.22
CA LEU A 96 -5.22 15.56 -0.45
C LEU A 96 -4.38 14.72 0.53
N ALA A 97 -3.59 15.36 1.40
CA ALA A 97 -2.83 14.65 2.44
C ALA A 97 -3.76 13.84 3.35
N GLN A 98 -4.89 14.42 3.78
CA GLN A 98 -5.89 13.72 4.58
C GLN A 98 -6.55 12.57 3.80
N GLN A 99 -6.89 12.76 2.53
CA GLN A 99 -7.46 11.71 1.69
C GLN A 99 -6.51 10.53 1.51
N ILE A 100 -5.20 10.78 1.34
CA ILE A 100 -4.19 9.72 1.26
C ILE A 100 -4.16 8.92 2.57
N LYS A 101 -4.16 9.59 3.72
CA LYS A 101 -4.18 8.92 5.04
C LYS A 101 -5.44 8.04 5.21
N HIS A 102 -6.62 8.59 4.90
CA HIS A 102 -7.89 7.91 5.14
C HIS A 102 -8.22 6.82 4.13
N HIS A 103 -7.98 7.06 2.84
CA HIS A 103 -8.41 6.15 1.78
C HIS A 103 -7.33 5.17 1.32
N LEU A 104 -6.06 5.42 1.65
CA LEU A 104 -4.95 4.57 1.20
C LEU A 104 -4.19 3.98 2.38
N GLU A 105 -3.66 4.82 3.28
CA GLU A 105 -2.81 4.35 4.38
C GLU A 105 -3.58 3.48 5.39
N SER A 106 -4.72 3.96 5.88
CA SER A 106 -5.53 3.25 6.88
C SER A 106 -6.04 1.88 6.38
N PRO A 107 -6.62 1.77 5.16
CA PRO A 107 -6.98 0.48 4.58
C PRO A 107 -5.78 -0.46 4.38
N LEU A 108 -4.62 0.06 3.94
CA LEU A 108 -3.41 -0.74 3.80
C LEU A 108 -2.87 -1.23 5.14
N SER A 109 -2.96 -0.41 6.19
CA SER A 109 -2.58 -0.80 7.55
C SER A 109 -3.42 -1.98 8.04
N THR A 110 -4.74 -1.88 7.84
CA THR A 110 -5.68 -2.96 8.15
C THR A 110 -5.36 -4.21 7.33
N PHE A 111 -5.18 -4.08 6.02
CA PHE A 111 -4.86 -5.20 5.14
C PHE A 111 -3.56 -5.93 5.50
N VAL A 112 -2.50 -5.19 5.88
CA VAL A 112 -1.23 -5.78 6.33
C VAL A 112 -1.42 -6.57 7.63
N LYS A 113 -2.28 -6.10 8.54
CA LYS A 113 -2.63 -6.81 9.77
C LYS A 113 -3.40 -8.09 9.44
N ASP A 114 -4.40 -8.02 8.58
CA ASP A 114 -5.21 -9.18 8.17
C ASP A 114 -4.34 -10.25 7.50
N GLN A 115 -3.42 -9.85 6.61
CA GLN A 115 -2.46 -10.77 5.98
C GLN A 115 -1.59 -11.51 7.01
N LYS A 116 -1.20 -10.84 8.11
CA LYS A 116 -0.42 -11.46 9.18
C LYS A 116 -1.27 -12.48 9.94
N GLU A 117 -2.50 -12.13 10.28
CA GLU A 117 -3.45 -12.97 11.02
C GLU A 117 -3.84 -14.22 10.23
N VAL A 118 -4.21 -14.07 8.96
CA VAL A 118 -4.53 -15.19 8.05
C VAL A 118 -3.33 -16.14 7.92
N ARG A 119 -2.12 -15.60 7.68
CA ARG A 119 -0.93 -16.45 7.56
C ARG A 119 -0.62 -17.21 8.84
N GLN A 120 -0.81 -16.57 10.00
CA GLN A 120 -0.64 -17.23 11.29
C GLN A 120 -1.66 -18.36 11.45
N ALA A 121 -2.95 -18.09 11.23
CA ALA A 121 -4.02 -19.06 11.33
C ALA A 121 -3.81 -20.30 10.44
N VAL A 122 -3.25 -20.14 9.24
CA VAL A 122 -2.92 -21.25 8.33
C VAL A 122 -1.65 -22.00 8.74
N CYS A 123 -0.64 -21.31 9.27
CA CYS A 123 0.64 -21.92 9.63
C CYS A 123 0.62 -22.65 10.98
N TYR A 124 -0.26 -22.27 11.92
CA TYR A 124 -0.38 -22.93 13.23
C TYR A 124 -0.83 -24.41 13.13
N PRO A 125 -1.93 -24.77 12.43
CA PRO A 125 -2.37 -26.16 12.28
C PRO A 125 -1.35 -27.05 11.57
N CYS A 126 -0.63 -26.51 10.58
CA CYS A 126 0.42 -27.23 9.87
C CYS A 126 1.61 -27.57 10.77
N ARG A 127 1.96 -26.68 11.72
CA ARG A 127 3.07 -26.90 12.68
C ARG A 127 2.73 -27.86 13.82
N SER A 128 1.45 -27.97 14.19
CA SER A 128 0.97 -28.83 15.28
C SER A 128 0.52 -30.22 14.82
N SER A 129 0.62 -30.54 13.53
CA SER A 129 0.20 -31.83 12.99
C SER A 129 1.09 -32.98 13.54
N PRO A 130 0.49 -34.09 14.04
CA PRO A 130 1.24 -35.23 14.57
C PRO A 130 2.02 -36.02 13.50
N TYR A 131 1.87 -35.71 12.21
CA TYR A 131 2.65 -36.30 11.10
C TYR A 131 4.08 -35.72 10.97
N ARG A 132 4.67 -35.22 12.06
CA ARG A 132 5.98 -34.55 12.10
C ARG A 132 7.17 -35.53 12.21
N SER A 133 6.92 -36.84 12.20
CA SER A 133 7.95 -37.85 12.49
C SER A 133 7.67 -39.17 11.75
N GLY A 134 7.72 -39.14 10.41
CA GLY A 134 7.83 -40.36 9.59
C GLY A 134 9.22 -40.40 8.94
N PRO A 135 9.95 -41.54 8.98
CA PRO A 135 11.27 -41.63 8.37
C PRO A 135 11.17 -41.42 6.86
N HIS A 136 12.19 -40.78 6.32
CA HIS A 136 12.42 -40.55 4.89
C HIS A 136 12.08 -41.81 4.08
N LEU A 137 10.96 -41.81 3.34
CA LEU A 137 10.72 -42.80 2.30
C LEU A 137 11.52 -42.39 1.06
N THR A 138 12.76 -42.87 1.06
CA THR A 138 13.47 -43.26 -0.15
C THR A 138 12.60 -44.19 -0.99
N GLN A 139 12.76 -44.10 -2.32
CA GLN A 139 12.18 -44.93 -3.39
C GLN A 139 10.77 -44.58 -3.86
N SER A 140 10.71 -43.78 -4.92
CA SER A 140 9.76 -43.99 -6.00
C SER A 140 10.50 -44.67 -7.16
N HIS A 141 10.82 -45.95 -6.99
CA HIS A 141 10.82 -46.89 -8.11
C HIS A 141 9.46 -47.59 -8.12
N ARG A 142 8.88 -47.67 -9.33
CA ARG A 142 7.76 -48.51 -9.81
C ARG A 142 6.49 -47.72 -10.11
N PHE A 143 5.80 -47.93 -11.23
CA PHE A 143 6.01 -48.65 -12.49
C PHE A 143 4.89 -48.11 -13.42
N PHE A 144 5.08 -48.28 -14.73
CA PHE A 144 4.05 -48.14 -15.78
C PHE A 144 2.64 -48.57 -15.33
N LEU A 145 1.63 -47.75 -15.62
CA LEU A 145 0.74 -47.92 -16.79
C LEU A 145 0.21 -46.55 -17.22
#